data_AF-A0A2D7U7D3-F1
#
_entry.id   AF-A0A2D7U7D3-F1
#
_cell.length_a   1.000
_cell.length_b   1.000
_cell.length_c   1.000
_cell.angle_alpha   90.00
_cell.angle_beta   90.00
_cell.angle_gamma   90.00
#
_symmetry.space_group_name_H-M   'P 1'
#
loop_
_entity.id
_entity.type
_entity.pdbx_description
1 polymer ?
#
loop_
_entity_poly.entity_id
_entity_poly.type
_entity_poly.pdbx_seq_one_letter_code
_entity_poly.pdbx_strand_id
1 'polypeptide(L)' 'MSEKEYDLLVFGATSFTGKLVVEYLNENYSDLKWAIAARNQEKIDAVKAELSCDVPSILLDSTKIEDI' A
#
# COMPACT_ATOMS: atom_id res chain seq x y z
N MET A 1 9.12 -22.48 -6.91
CA MET A 1 9.58 -21.08 -6.80
C MET A 1 8.50 -20.34 -6.06
N SER A 2 8.82 -19.56 -5.03
CA SER A 2 7.79 -18.83 -4.28
C SER A 2 7.22 -17.77 -5.23
N GLU A 3 5.98 -17.94 -5.68
CA GLU A 3 5.27 -16.89 -6.40
C GLU A 3 5.08 -15.73 -5.43
N LYS A 4 5.73 -14.59 -5.72
CA LYS A 4 5.50 -13.37 -4.96
C LYS A 4 4.16 -12.82 -5.40
N GLU A 5 3.24 -12.65 -4.45
CA GLU A 5 1.87 -12.17 -4.69
C GLU A 5 1.85 -10.74 -5.26
N TYR A 6 2.87 -9.95 -4.90
CA TYR A 6 3.05 -8.56 -5.31
C TYR A 6 4.48 -8.33 -5.81
N ASP A 7 4.62 -7.49 -6.84
CA ASP A 7 5.89 -6.96 -7.33
C ASP A 7 6.41 -5.84 -6.41
N LEU A 8 5.50 -5.08 -5.79
CA LEU A 8 5.81 -3.94 -4.93
C LEU A 8 4.82 -3.83 -3.76
N LEU A 9 5.33 -3.54 -2.57
CA LEU A 9 4.53 -3.20 -1.39
C LEU A 9 4.93 -1.81 -0.89
N VAL A 10 3.98 -0.88 -0.84
CA VAL A 10 4.21 0.47 -0.32
C VAL A 10 3.94 0.50 1.17
N PHE A 11 5.00 0.36 1.97
CA PHE A 11 4.89 0.52 3.42
C PHE A 11 4.83 2.00 3.82
N GLY A 12 3.95 2.34 4.75
CA GLY A 12 3.73 3.73 5.17
C GLY A 12 2.87 4.53 4.20
N ALA A 13 1.99 3.86 3.45
CA ALA A 13 1.08 4.45 2.47
C ALA A 13 0.18 5.57 3.02
N THR A 14 -0.08 5.57 4.32
CA THR A 14 -0.90 6.60 4.99
C THR A 14 -0.13 7.84 5.42
N SER A 15 1.19 7.87 5.23
CA SER A 15 2.02 9.05 5.49
C SER A 15 1.88 10.09 4.37
N PHE A 16 2.27 11.34 4.63
CA PHE A 16 2.18 12.39 3.62
C PHE A 16 2.88 12.00 2.30
N THR A 17 4.16 11.59 2.37
CA THR A 17 4.90 11.15 1.19
C THR A 17 4.39 9.82 0.65
N GLY A 18 3.97 8.90 1.52
CA GLY A 18 3.40 7.61 1.11
C GLY A 18 2.16 7.77 0.23
N LYS A 19 1.27 8.70 0.57
CA LYS A 19 0.09 9.02 -0.25
C LYS A 19 0.47 9.46 -1.67
N LEU A 20 1.47 10.32 -1.81
CA LEU A 20 1.95 10.76 -3.14
C LEU A 20 2.51 9.60 -3.96
N VAL A 21 3.16 8.63 -3.31
CA VAL A 21 3.63 7.42 -4.00
C VAL A 21 2.45 6.56 -4.43
N VAL A 22 1.44 6.37 -3.58
CA VAL A 22 0.21 5.62 -3.93
C VAL A 22 -0.49 6.29 -5.11
N GLU A 23 -0.66 7.61 -5.09
CA GLU A 23 -1.25 8.39 -6.17
C GLU A 23 -0.46 8.20 -7.48
N TYR A 24 0.85 8.39 -7.42
CA TYR A 24 1.72 8.21 -8.58
C TYR A 24 1.64 6.79 -9.16
N LEU A 25 1.64 5.77 -8.32
CA LEU A 25 1.53 4.38 -8.78
C LEU A 25 0.16 4.10 -9.39
N ASN A 26 -0.92 4.60 -8.78
CA ASN A 26 -2.29 4.42 -9.27
C ASN A 26 -2.51 5.07 -10.64
N GLU A 27 -1.88 6.22 -10.88
CA GLU A 27 -2.02 6.95 -12.16
C GLU A 27 -1.11 6.43 -13.27
N ASN A 28 0.09 5.94 -12.94
CA ASN A 28 1.13 5.66 -13.93
C ASN A 28 1.33 4.17 -14.22
N TYR A 29 0.83 3.27 -13.38
CA TYR A 29 1.11 1.84 -13.48
C TYR A 29 -0.16 0.99 -13.34
N SER A 30 -0.81 0.70 -14.47
CA SER A 30 -1.95 -0.23 -14.54
C SER A 30 -1.54 -1.70 -14.48
N ASP A 31 -0.34 -2.02 -14.93
CA ASP A 31 0.10 -3.41 -15.14
C ASP A 31 0.98 -3.94 -13.99
N LEU A 32 1.25 -3.10 -12.98
CA LEU A 32 2.04 -3.47 -11.82
C LEU A 32 1.15 -4.17 -10.78
N LYS A 33 1.57 -5.31 -10.24
CA LYS A 33 0.87 -5.94 -9.11
C LYS A 33 1.44 -5.38 -7.81
N TRP A 34 0.77 -4.40 -7.24
CA TRP A 34 1.23 -3.75 -6.01
C TRP A 34 0.15 -3.68 -4.93
N ALA A 35 0.60 -3.50 -3.70
CA ALA A 35 -0.24 -3.36 -2.53
C ALA A 35 0.25 -2.22 -1.63
N ILE A 36 -0.61 -1.76 -0.73
CA ILE A 36 -0.27 -0.76 0.27
C ILE A 36 -0.26 -1.37 1.68
N ALA A 37 0.62 -0.87 2.55
CA ALA A 37 0.71 -1.34 3.92
C ALA A 37 0.80 -0.18 4.91
N ALA A 38 0.03 -0.27 5.99
CA ALA A 38 0.11 0.67 7.12
C ALA A 38 -0.47 0.04 8.39
N ARG A 39 -0.31 0.76 9.51
CA ARG A 39 -0.67 0.28 10.86
C ARG A 39 -2.13 0.53 11.26
N ASN A 40 -2.88 1.30 10.48
CA ASN A 40 -4.21 1.76 10.84
C ASN A 40 -5.15 1.60 9.65
N GLN A 41 -6.15 0.72 9.79
CA GLN A 41 -7.10 0.40 8.74
C GLN A 41 -7.93 1.61 8.30
N GLU A 42 -8.44 2.42 9.23
CA GLU A 42 -9.23 3.61 8.90
C GLU A 42 -8.46 4.60 8.03
N LYS A 43 -7.16 4.77 8.29
CA LYS A 43 -6.29 5.61 7.47
C LYS A 43 -6.00 5.01 6.09
N ILE A 44 -5.91 3.68 5.99
CA ILE A 44 -5.79 2.98 4.71
C ILE A 44 -7.04 3.23 3.88
N ASP A 45 -8.22 3.01 4.46
CA ASP A 45 -9.50 3.19 3.77
C ASP A 45 -9.69 4.65 3.35
N ALA A 46 -9.28 5.60 4.19
CA ALA A 46 -9.28 7.02 3.84
C ALA A 46 -8.39 7.33 2.63
N VAL A 47 -7.19 6.74 2.52
CA VAL A 47 -6.31 6.93 1.36
C VAL A 47 -6.91 6.31 0.10
N LYS A 48 -7.46 5.11 0.19
CA LYS A 48 -8.12 4.45 -0.95
C LYS A 48 -9.31 5.28 -1.45
N ALA A 49 -10.12 5.81 -0.54
CA ALA A 49 -11.25 6.66 -0.88
C ALA A 49 -10.81 8.01 -1.47
N GLU A 50 -9.81 8.66 -0.87
CA GLU A 50 -9.27 9.95 -1.31
C GLU A 50 -8.66 9.87 -2.72
N LEU A 51 -7.91 8.80 -3.00
CA LEU A 51 -7.20 8.61 -4.28
C LEU A 51 -7.98 7.76 -5.29
N SER A 52 -9.20 7.31 -4.94
CA SER A 52 -9.98 6.34 -5.73
C SER A 52 -9.15 5.14 -6.20
N CYS A 53 -8.35 4.59 -5.29
CA CYS A 53 -7.39 3.53 -5.55
C CYS A 53 -7.90 2.20 -4.97
N ASP A 54 -8.12 1.21 -5.83
CA ASP A 54 -8.62 -0.12 -5.46
C ASP A 54 -7.50 -1.17 -5.49
N VAL A 55 -6.47 -0.96 -4.67
CA VAL A 55 -5.35 -1.90 -4.51
C VAL A 55 -5.46 -2.70 -3.22
N PRO A 56 -4.92 -3.93 -3.16
CA PRO A 56 -4.85 -4.71 -1.94
C PRO A 56 -4.13 -3.94 -0.83
N SER A 57 -4.56 -4.17 0.42
CA SER A 57 -3.96 -3.51 1.59
C SER A 57 -3.67 -4.48 2.71
N ILE A 58 -2.53 -4.28 3.37
CA ILE A 58 -2.05 -5.13 4.45
C ILE A 58 -1.87 -4.30 5.71
N LEU A 59 -2.40 -4.77 6.84
CA LEU A 59 -2.13 -4.15 8.12
C LEU A 59 -0.75 -4.62 8.60
N LEU A 60 0.23 -3.72 8.59
CA LEU A 60 1.64 -4.04 8.82
C LEU A 60 2.23 -3.01 9.78
N ASP A 61 2.86 -3.46 10.85
CA ASP A 61 3.64 -2.63 11.77
C ASP A 61 5.13 -2.97 11.70
N SER A 62 5.94 -2.02 11.24
CA SER A 62 7.40 -2.19 11.14
C SER A 62 8.10 -2.39 12.49
N THR A 63 7.40 -2.18 13.61
CA THR A 63 7.93 -2.46 14.95
C THR A 63 7.70 -3.90 15.39
N LYS A 64 6.85 -4.66 14.67
CA LYS A 64 6.59 -6.08 14.92
C LYS A 64 7.36 -6.92 13.91
N ILE A 65 8.27 -7.76 14.42
CA ILE A 65 9.07 -8.66 13.57
C ILE A 65 8.17 -9.68 12.85
N GLU A 66 7.03 -10.05 13.43
CA GLU A 66 6.07 -10.99 12.84
C GLU A 66 5.42 -10.47 11.56
N ASP A 67 5.43 -9.15 11.37
CA ASP A 67 4.82 -8.47 10.22
C ASP A 67 5.80 -8.28 9.04
N ILE A 68 7.09 -8.61 9.20
CA ILE A 68 8.19 -8.35 8.23
C ILE A 68 8.77 -9.65 7.64
#